data_AF-A0A950JQX2-F1
#
_entry.id   AF-A0A950JQX2-F1
#
_cell.length_a   1.000
_cell.length_b   1.000
_cell.length_c   1.000
_cell.angle_alpha   90.00
_cell.angle_beta   90.00
_cell.angle_gamma   90.00
#
_symmetry.space_group_name_H-M   'P 1'
#
loop_
_entity.id
_entity.type
_entity.pdbx_description
1 polymer ?
#
loop_
_entity_poly.entity_id
_entity_poly.type
_entity_poly.pdbx_seq_one_letter_code
_entity_poly.pdbx_strand_id
1 'polypeptide(L)'
;MRSDEQYKFKIAAYTPDIIPMARLAEYLAQLAEILGEKTSVHFVRLEAGSTVVVSKVQAEAVPKVRRRAASVRRRDAPRDALRA
;
A
#
# COMPACT_ATOMS: atom_id res chain seq x y z
N MET A 1 -11.14 16.53 14.95
CA MET A 1 -9.94 15.67 14.90
C MET A 1 -9.94 14.98 13.54
N ARG A 2 -8.97 15.27 12.67
CA ARG A 2 -8.83 14.56 11.38
C ARG A 2 -8.14 13.22 11.66
N SER A 3 -8.83 12.12 11.45
CA SER A 3 -8.33 10.77 11.73
C SER A 3 -7.52 10.28 10.54
N ASP A 4 -6.21 10.14 10.73
CA ASP A 4 -5.35 9.46 9.75
C ASP A 4 -5.60 7.95 9.84
N GLU A 5 -5.82 7.28 8.71
CA GLU A 5 -6.05 5.83 8.65
C GLU A 5 -4.79 5.08 8.18
N GLN A 6 -4.48 3.96 8.84
CA GLN A 6 -3.36 3.08 8.50
C GLN A 6 -3.88 1.85 7.76
N TYR A 7 -3.27 1.56 6.61
CA TYR A 7 -3.56 0.37 5.82
C TYR A 7 -2.36 -0.60 5.88
N LYS A 8 -2.63 -1.89 6.08
CA LYS A 8 -1.62 -2.97 6.17
C LYS A 8 -1.72 -3.88 4.95
N PHE A 9 -0.63 -3.99 4.19
CA PHE A 9 -0.51 -4.91 3.05
C PHE A 9 0.47 -6.03 3.39
N LYS A 10 0.09 -7.31 3.29
CA LYS A 10 0.91 -8.45 3.75
C LYS A 10 1.58 -9.20 2.59
N ILE A 11 2.91 -9.29 2.58
CA ILE A 11 3.68 -10.07 1.58
C ILE A 11 4.40 -11.25 2.26
N ALA A 12 3.98 -12.49 1.95
CA ALA A 12 4.38 -13.71 2.67
C ALA A 12 5.83 -14.22 2.43
N ALA A 13 6.55 -13.69 1.45
CA ALA A 13 7.82 -14.29 0.99
C ALA A 13 9.08 -13.82 1.72
N TYR A 14 9.06 -12.61 2.32
CA TYR A 14 10.25 -12.02 2.94
C TYR A 14 9.91 -11.38 4.29
N THR A 15 10.84 -11.49 5.26
CA THR A 15 10.81 -10.72 6.51
C THR A 15 11.59 -9.40 6.35
N PRO A 16 11.35 -8.40 7.22
CA PRO A 16 12.12 -7.15 7.19
C PRO A 16 13.64 -7.35 7.28
N ASP A 17 14.09 -8.43 7.94
CA ASP A 17 15.52 -8.70 8.16
C ASP A 17 16.24 -9.27 6.92
N ILE A 18 15.49 -9.90 6.00
CA ILE A 18 16.07 -10.60 4.85
C ILE A 18 15.66 -10.01 3.50
N ILE A 19 14.74 -9.04 3.47
CA ILE A 19 14.27 -8.47 2.20
C ILE A 19 15.39 -7.64 1.55
N PRO A 20 15.77 -7.92 0.29
CA PRO A 20 16.71 -7.07 -0.43
C PRO A 20 16.13 -5.67 -0.63
N MET A 21 16.95 -4.63 -0.45
CA MET A 21 16.50 -3.23 -0.57
C MET A 21 15.90 -2.91 -1.95
N ALA A 22 16.48 -3.46 -3.02
CA ALA A 22 15.94 -3.32 -4.37
C ALA A 22 14.51 -3.88 -4.48
N ARG A 23 14.26 -5.05 -3.88
CA ARG A 23 12.95 -5.69 -3.89
C ARG A 23 11.93 -4.92 -3.05
N LEU A 24 12.37 -4.38 -1.91
CA LEU A 24 11.53 -3.49 -1.11
C LEU A 24 11.13 -2.24 -1.92
N ALA A 25 12.08 -1.60 -2.62
CA ALA A 25 11.80 -0.42 -3.43
C ALA A 25 10.76 -0.70 -4.53
N GLU A 26 10.86 -1.84 -5.22
CA GLU A 26 9.87 -2.28 -6.21
C GLU A 26 8.47 -2.43 -5.59
N TYR A 27 8.37 -3.06 -4.40
CA TYR A 27 7.08 -3.19 -3.72
C TYR A 27 6.50 -1.85 -3.29
N LEU A 28 7.32 -0.94 -2.77
CA LEU A 28 6.86 0.41 -2.40
C LEU A 28 6.36 1.17 -3.62
N ALA A 29 7.04 1.05 -4.76
CA ALA A 29 6.64 1.69 -6.01
C ALA A 29 5.29 1.15 -6.52
N GLN A 30 5.13 -0.18 -6.57
CA GLN A 30 3.88 -0.83 -6.97
C GLN A 30 2.73 -0.49 -6.00
N LEU A 31 3.00 -0.47 -4.70
CA LEU A 31 1.98 -0.12 -3.72
C LEU A 31 1.50 1.34 -3.89
N ALA A 32 2.41 2.28 -4.18
CA ALA A 32 2.04 3.65 -4.47
C ALA A 32 1.15 3.76 -5.72
N GLU A 33 1.37 2.90 -6.73
CA GLU A 33 0.52 2.82 -7.93
C GLU A 33 -0.87 2.25 -7.64
N ILE A 34 -0.95 1.17 -6.86
CA ILE A 34 -2.21 0.56 -6.44
C ILE A 34 -3.06 1.57 -5.67
N LEU A 35 -2.44 2.27 -4.71
CA LEU A 35 -3.11 3.27 -3.88
C LEU A 35 -3.48 4.54 -4.67
N GLY A 36 -2.77 4.82 -5.77
CA GLY A 36 -3.13 5.85 -6.75
C GLY A 36 -2.72 7.28 -6.39
N GLU A 37 -1.96 7.48 -5.30
CA GLU A 37 -1.60 8.81 -4.76
C GLU A 37 -0.10 8.84 -4.38
N LYS A 38 0.79 8.90 -5.39
CA LYS A 38 2.25 8.73 -5.21
C LYS A 38 2.91 9.75 -4.28
N THR A 39 2.39 10.96 -4.19
CA THR A 39 2.98 12.05 -3.36
C THR A 39 2.39 12.14 -1.96
N SER A 40 1.22 11.53 -1.75
CA SER A 40 0.40 11.70 -0.53
C SER A 40 0.37 10.43 0.33
N VAL A 41 1.07 9.39 -0.11
CA VAL A 41 1.23 8.11 0.57
C VAL A 41 2.67 8.01 1.04
N HIS A 42 2.85 7.87 2.35
CA HIS A 42 4.17 7.85 2.96
C HIS A 42 4.44 6.51 3.63
N PHE A 43 5.65 6.00 3.43
CA PHE A 43 6.17 4.85 4.15
C PHE A 43 6.29 5.19 5.64
N VAL A 44 5.80 4.31 6.52
CA VAL A 44 5.86 4.49 7.97
C VAL A 44 6.88 3.56 8.61
N ARG A 45 6.68 2.25 8.49
CA ARG A 45 7.58 1.22 9.03
C ARG A 45 7.30 -0.14 8.38
N LEU A 46 8.23 -1.06 8.55
CA LEU A 46 8.04 -2.50 8.30
C LEU A 46 7.70 -3.21 9.62
N GLU A 47 6.76 -4.15 9.59
CA GLU A 47 6.43 -5.01 10.73
C GLU A 47 6.92 -6.45 10.50
N ALA A 48 7.45 -7.10 11.54
CA ALA A 48 7.78 -8.52 11.51
C ALA A 48 6.49 -9.35 11.42
N GLY A 49 6.43 -10.30 10.46
CA GLY A 49 5.24 -11.14 10.24
C GLY A 49 4.82 -11.35 8.77
N SER A 50 5.70 -11.07 7.81
CA SER A 50 5.49 -10.79 6.37
C SER A 50 5.63 -9.31 6.14
N THR A 51 6.55 -8.90 5.28
CA THR A 51 6.85 -7.48 4.97
C THR A 51 5.57 -6.66 4.81
N VAL A 52 5.13 -6.02 5.90
CA VAL A 52 3.94 -5.18 5.89
C VAL A 52 4.38 -3.77 5.62
N VAL A 53 4.06 -3.27 4.43
CA VAL A 53 4.22 -1.85 4.13
C VAL A 53 3.05 -1.13 4.78
N VAL A 54 3.34 -0.41 5.88
CA VAL A 54 2.37 0.48 6.51
C VAL A 54 2.44 1.83 5.83
N SER A 55 1.35 2.20 5.16
CA SER A 55 1.21 3.45 4.43
C SER A 55 0.27 4.40 5.16
N LYS A 56 0.73 5.64 5.40
CA LYS A 56 -0.13 6.71 5.93
C LYS A 56 -0.84 7.40 4.76
N VAL A 57 -2.18 7.44 4.81
CA VAL A 57 -3.01 8.13 3.83
C VAL A 57 -3.53 9.43 4.47
N GLN A 58 -3.30 10.57 3.80
CA GLN A 58 -3.81 11.85 4.26
C GLN A 58 -5.35 11.89 4.19
N ALA A 59 -5.99 12.57 5.14
CA ALA A 59 -7.44 12.60 5.32
C ALA A 59 -8.25 12.90 4.05
N GLU A 60 -7.74 13.77 3.18
CA GLU A 60 -8.39 14.18 1.93
C GLU A 60 -8.44 13.05 0.88
N ALA A 61 -7.48 12.12 0.94
CA ALA A 61 -7.38 10.98 0.03
C ALA A 61 -8.08 9.71 0.55
N VAL A 62 -8.40 9.64 1.85
CA VAL A 62 -9.00 8.45 2.49
C VAL A 62 -10.26 7.94 1.76
N PRO A 63 -11.25 8.78 1.40
CA PRO A 63 -12.45 8.29 0.71
C PRO A 63 -12.17 7.67 -0.66
N LYS A 64 -11.19 8.23 -1.40
CA LYS A 64 -10.79 7.76 -2.73
C LYS A 64 -10.04 6.44 -2.64
N VAL A 65 -9.08 6.35 -1.72
CA VAL A 65 -8.28 5.13 -1.47
C VAL A 65 -9.19 3.98 -1.00
N ARG A 66 -10.11 4.25 -0.08
CA ARG A 66 -11.07 3.25 0.42
C ARG A 66 -11.96 2.69 -0.70
N ARG A 67 -12.48 3.57 -1.58
CA ARG A 67 -13.28 3.15 -2.74
C ARG A 67 -12.46 2.29 -3.70
N ARG A 68 -11.23 2.70 -4.00
CA ARG A 68 -10.32 2.00 -4.92
C ARG A 68 -9.93 0.61 -4.38
N ALA A 69 -9.56 0.52 -3.10
CA ALA A 69 -9.26 -0.76 -2.44
C ALA A 69 -10.47 -1.73 -2.47
N ALA A 70 -11.67 -1.21 -2.24
CA ALA A 70 -12.90 -2.01 -2.33
C ALA A 70 -13.19 -2.50 -3.77
N SER A 71 -12.91 -1.68 -4.78
CA SER A 71 -13.05 -2.06 -6.20
C SER A 71 -12.04 -3.12 -6.63
N VAL A 72 -10.77 -3.03 -6.20
CA VAL A 72 -9.75 -4.07 -6.47
C VAL A 72 -10.19 -5.41 -5.88
N ARG A 73 -10.67 -5.41 -4.63
CA ARG A 73 -11.19 -6.63 -3.97
C ARG A 73 -12.37 -7.25 -4.74
N ARG A 74 -13.20 -6.43 -5.38
CA ARG A 74 -14.36 -6.88 -6.19
C ARG A 74 -14.01 -7.20 -7.65
N ARG A 75 -12.73 -7.11 -8.05
CA ARG A 75 -12.26 -7.23 -9.44
C ARG A 75 -12.87 -6.20 -10.41
N ASP A 76 -13.27 -5.05 -9.88
CA ASP A 76 -13.94 -3.96 -10.59
C ASP A 76 -13.09 -2.67 -10.56
N ALA A 77 -11.77 -2.85 -10.63
CA ALA A 77 -10.80 -1.76 -10.65
C ALA A 77 -10.19 -1.60 -12.06
N PRO A 78 -9.62 -0.41 -12.37
CA PRO A 78 -8.83 -0.20 -13.57
C PRO A 78 -7.78 -1.30 -13.81
N ARG A 79 -7.50 -1.64 -15.08
CA ARG A 79 -6.66 -2.81 -15.46
C ARG A 79 -5.24 -2.76 -14.91
N ASP A 80 -4.69 -1.57 -14.74
CA ASP A 80 -3.42 -1.29 -14.06
C ASP A 80 -3.46 -1.72 -12.59
N ALA A 81 -4.54 -1.40 -11.87
CA ALA A 81 -4.70 -1.76 -10.46
C ALA A 81 -5.03 -3.24 -10.21
N LEU A 82 -5.51 -3.97 -11.23
CA LEU A 82 -5.77 -5.41 -11.15
C LEU A 82 -4.54 -6.27 -11.51
N ARG A 83 -3.53 -5.71 -12.18
CA ARG A 83 -2.32 -6.41 -12.63
C ARG A 83 -1.09 -6.16 -11.76
N ALA A 84 -1.16 -5.18 -10.86
CA ALA A 84 -0.14 -4.87 -9.87
C ALA A 84 -0.25 -5.81 -8.66
#